data_AF-Q84HE7-F1
#
_entry.id   AF-Q84HE7-F1
#
_cell.length_a   1.000
_cell.length_b   1.000
_cell.length_c   1.000
_cell.angle_alpha   90.00
_cell.angle_beta   90.00
_cell.angle_gamma   90.00
#
_symmetry.space_group_name_H-M   'P 1'
#
loop_
_entity.id
_entity.type
_entity.pdbx_description
1 polymer ?
#
loop_
_entity_poly.entity_id
_entity_poly.type
_entity_poly.pdbx_seq_one_letter_code
_entity_poly.pdbx_strand_id
1 'polypeptide(L)'
;MRPFKIVSLLSFCLGCFVGFVILYVAWQHNPQHQYHSGSHIDFGYLAGLWLFWCISATLVSMPVIWLIAKILKGFLAARDRA
;
A
#
# COMPACT_ATOMS: atom_id res chain seq x y z
N MET A 1 -10.22 -2.23 20.37
CA MET A 1 -8.92 -1.91 19.72
C MET A 1 -8.87 -0.42 19.39
N ARG A 2 -7.71 0.25 19.54
CA ARG A 2 -7.60 1.69 19.23
C ARG A 2 -7.80 1.90 17.73
N PRO A 3 -8.66 2.83 17.27
CA PRO A 3 -9.00 3.01 15.84
C PRO A 3 -7.76 3.28 14.98
N PHE A 4 -6.76 3.95 15.55
CA PHE A 4 -5.47 4.18 14.91
C PHE A 4 -4.76 2.87 14.50
N LYS A 5 -4.81 1.82 15.33
CA LYS A 5 -4.16 0.53 15.02
C LYS A 5 -4.77 -0.14 13.77
N ILE A 6 -6.10 -0.06 13.63
CA ILE A 6 -6.82 -0.65 12.49
C ILE A 6 -6.50 0.14 11.22
N VAL A 7 -6.54 1.47 11.28
CA VAL A 7 -6.19 2.33 10.14
C VAL A 7 -4.75 2.10 9.68
N SER A 8 -3.79 2.04 10.61
CA SER A 8 -2.39 1.75 10.30
C SER A 8 -2.22 0.38 9.66
N LEU A 9 -2.90 -0.65 10.19
CA LEU A 9 -2.82 -2.01 9.64
C LEU A 9 -3.38 -2.08 8.21
N LEU A 10 -4.57 -1.51 7.98
CA LEU A 10 -5.18 -1.49 6.65
C LEU A 10 -4.33 -0.72 5.64
N SER A 11 -3.76 0.40 6.06
CA SER A 11 -2.85 1.20 5.23
C SER A 11 -1.58 0.44 4.88
N PHE A 12 -1.00 -0.28 5.85
CA PHE A 12 0.18 -1.11 5.62
C PHE A 12 -0.13 -2.27 4.66
N CYS A 13 -1.27 -2.95 4.82
CA CYS A 13 -1.68 -4.01 3.90
C CYS A 13 -1.84 -3.48 2.46
N LEU A 14 -2.46 -2.30 2.30
CA LEU A 14 -2.58 -1.65 1.00
C LEU A 14 -1.21 -1.27 0.44
N GLY A 15 -0.30 -0.76 1.29
CA GLY A 15 1.07 -0.49 0.92
C GLY A 15 1.80 -1.71 0.38
N CYS A 16 1.77 -2.82 1.12
CA CYS A 16 2.36 -4.09 0.69
C CYS A 16 1.78 -4.56 -0.65
N PHE A 17 0.46 -4.47 -0.82
CA PHE A 17 -0.20 -4.82 -2.07
C PHE A 17 0.30 -3.96 -3.24
N VAL A 18 0.32 -2.63 -3.09
CA VAL A 18 0.83 -1.71 -4.13
C VAL A 18 2.30 -1.99 -4.43
N GLY A 19 3.13 -2.22 -3.41
CA GLY A 19 4.54 -2.58 -3.60
C GLY A 19 4.71 -3.83 -4.48
N PHE A 20 3.94 -4.90 -4.23
CA PHE A 20 3.99 -6.10 -5.06
C PHE A 20 3.44 -5.90 -6.47
N VAL A 21 2.39 -5.09 -6.63
CA VAL A 21 1.86 -4.75 -7.96
C VAL A 21 2.93 -4.02 -8.78
N ILE A 22 3.62 -3.03 -8.19
CA ILE A 22 4.68 -2.31 -8.90
C ILE A 22 5.85 -3.22 -9.23
N LEU A 23 6.26 -4.11 -8.32
CA LEU A 23 7.27 -5.13 -8.62
C LEU A 23 6.86 -6.01 -9.81
N TYR A 24 5.62 -6.48 -9.83
CA TYR A 24 5.10 -7.30 -10.91
C TYR A 24 5.12 -6.54 -12.24
N VAL A 25 4.67 -5.28 -12.25
CA VAL A 25 4.69 -4.43 -13.45
C VAL A 25 6.13 -4.18 -13.91
N ALA A 26 7.04 -3.84 -12.99
CA ALA A 26 8.45 -3.66 -13.32
C ALA A 26 9.06 -4.94 -13.91
N TRP A 27 8.72 -6.10 -13.35
CA TRP A 27 9.14 -7.40 -13.85
C TRP A 27 8.61 -7.68 -15.27
N GLN A 28 7.36 -7.35 -15.58
CA GLN A 28 6.82 -7.54 -16.94
C GLN A 28 7.42 -6.54 -17.96
N HIS A 29 7.77 -5.33 -17.50
CA HIS A 29 8.20 -4.22 -18.36
C HIS A 29 9.67 -3.84 -18.16
N ASN A 30 10.59 -4.80 -18.32
CA ASN A 30 12.03 -4.56 -18.28
C ASN A 30 12.73 -4.80 -19.64
N PRO A 31 12.37 -4.07 -20.70
CA PRO A 31 13.00 -4.25 -22.01
C PRO A 31 14.49 -3.90 -22.02
N GLN A 32 14.94 -3.13 -21.03
CA GLN A 32 16.32 -2.66 -20.89
C GLN A 32 17.19 -3.61 -20.04
N HIS A 33 16.64 -4.73 -19.55
CA HIS A 33 17.33 -5.69 -18.69
C HIS A 33 18.04 -5.09 -17.48
N GLN A 34 17.57 -3.94 -16.98
CA GLN A 34 18.27 -3.16 -15.94
C GLN A 34 18.32 -3.87 -14.59
N TYR A 35 17.23 -4.55 -14.22
CA TYR A 35 17.07 -5.09 -12.86
C TYR A 35 16.67 -6.58 -12.83
N HIS A 36 16.34 -7.17 -13.98
CA HIS A 36 16.34 -8.63 -14.15
C HIS A 36 16.60 -9.03 -15.61
N SER A 37 17.32 -10.13 -15.79
CA SER A 37 17.59 -10.81 -17.05
C SER A 37 17.78 -12.30 -16.78
N GLY A 38 17.95 -13.12 -17.82
CA GLY A 38 18.18 -14.56 -17.64
C GLY A 38 19.43 -14.92 -16.82
N SER A 39 20.39 -14.00 -16.68
CA SER A 39 21.66 -14.22 -15.98
C SER A 39 21.86 -13.35 -14.72
N HIS A 40 20.97 -12.38 -14.46
CA HIS A 40 21.15 -11.42 -13.38
C HIS A 40 19.82 -10.92 -12.83
N ILE A 41 19.73 -10.79 -11.51
CA ILE A 41 18.61 -10.11 -10.83
C ILE A 41 19.22 -9.13 -9.83
N ASP A 42 18.85 -7.85 -9.94
CA ASP A 42 19.21 -6.83 -8.96
C ASP A 42 18.15 -6.81 -7.85
N PHE A 43 18.37 -7.67 -6.84
CA PHE A 43 17.49 -7.75 -5.68
C PHE A 43 17.51 -6.46 -4.85
N GLY A 44 18.60 -5.70 -4.87
CA GLY A 44 18.71 -4.44 -4.12
C GLY A 44 17.78 -3.39 -4.70
N TYR A 45 17.81 -3.23 -6.03
CA TYR A 45 16.92 -2.33 -6.74
C TYR A 45 15.46 -2.75 -6.59
N LEU A 46 15.13 -4.03 -6.76
CA LEU A 46 13.76 -4.53 -6.60
C LEU A 46 13.25 -4.33 -5.17
N ALA A 47 14.05 -4.65 -4.15
CA ALA A 47 13.68 -4.40 -2.76
C ALA A 47 13.48 -2.90 -2.48
N GLY A 48 14.35 -2.04 -3.00
CA GLY A 48 14.22 -0.58 -2.90
C GLY A 48 12.94 -0.06 -3.56
N LEU A 49 12.63 -0.55 -4.76
CA LEU A 49 11.42 -0.20 -5.49
C LEU A 49 10.17 -0.62 -4.69
N TRP A 50 10.12 -1.87 -4.24
CA TRP A 50 9.01 -2.37 -3.41
C TRP A 50 8.83 -1.54 -2.14
N LEU A 51 9.92 -1.28 -1.41
CA LEU A 51 9.87 -0.57 -0.15
C LEU A 51 9.41 0.88 -0.34
N PHE A 52 9.93 1.56 -1.37
CA PHE A 52 9.53 2.93 -1.70
C PHE A 52 8.02 3.02 -1.97
N TRP A 53 7.48 2.15 -2.82
CA TRP A 53 6.05 2.16 -3.15
C TRP A 53 5.17 1.68 -2.00
N CYS A 54 5.65 0.72 -1.20
CA CYS A 54 4.95 0.24 -0.01
C CYS A 54 4.79 1.34 1.04
N ILE A 55 5.89 2.04 1.38
CA ILE A 55 5.85 3.16 2.33
C ILE A 55 5.01 4.30 1.78
N SER A 56 5.19 4.66 0.51
CA SER A 56 4.45 5.76 -0.12
C SER A 56 2.94 5.51 -0.09
N ALA A 57 2.50 4.32 -0.53
CA ALA A 57 1.09 3.95 -0.52
C ALA A 57 0.53 3.87 0.91
N THR A 58 1.29 3.34 1.87
CA THR A 58 0.90 3.32 3.29
C THR A 58 0.64 4.74 3.81
N LEU A 59 1.59 5.65 3.61
CA LEU A 59 1.51 7.03 4.11
C LEU A 59 0.36 7.81 3.44
N VAL A 60 0.19 7.65 2.13
CA VAL A 60 -0.87 8.32 1.36
C VAL A 60 -2.25 7.77 1.74
N SER A 61 -2.39 6.47 1.98
CA SER A 61 -3.68 5.87 2.30
C SER A 61 -4.15 6.12 3.73
N MET A 62 -3.24 6.32 4.68
CA MET A 62 -3.58 6.55 6.09
C MET A 62 -4.62 7.66 6.32
N PRO A 63 -4.44 8.90 5.80
CA PRO A 63 -5.44 9.97 5.98
C PRO A 63 -6.78 9.64 5.31
N VAL A 64 -6.75 8.96 4.16
CA VAL A 64 -7.97 8.57 3.42
C VAL A 64 -8.77 7.53 4.19
N ILE A 65 -8.12 6.46 4.64
CA ILE A 65 -8.77 5.38 5.42
C ILE A 65 -9.28 5.93 6.75
N TRP A 66 -8.54 6.84 7.40
CA TRP A 66 -9.00 7.49 8.62
C TRP A 66 -10.24 8.35 8.41
N LEU A 67 -10.29 9.12 7.33
CA LEU A 67 -11.45 9.94 6.97
C LEU A 67 -12.69 9.07 6.72
N ILE A 68 -12.53 7.99 5.94
CA ILE A 68 -13.61 7.02 5.68
C ILE A 68 -14.11 6.43 7.00
N ALA A 69 -13.21 6.02 7.90
CA ALA A 69 -13.58 5.46 9.20
C ALA A 69 -14.38 6.46 10.05
N LYS A 70 -14.03 7.75 10.02
CA LYS A 70 -14.78 8.80 10.71
C LYS A 70 -16.18 8.99 10.13
N ILE A 71 -16.29 9.05 8.81
CA ILE A 71 -17.57 9.22 8.11
C ILE A 71 -18.51 8.05 8.43
N LEU A 72 -18.01 6.81 8.31
CA LEU A 72 -18.78 5.60 8.63
C LEU A 72 -19.26 5.58 10.08
N LYS A 73 -18.41 5.99 11.04
CA LYS A 73 -18.82 6.10 12.44
C LYS A 73 -19.94 7.13 12.64
N GLY A 74 -19.90 8.25 11.92
CA GLY A 74 -20.96 9.26 11.95
C GLY A 74 -22.29 8.72 11.45
N PHE A 75 -22.28 8.00 10.33
CA PHE A 75 -23.49 7.37 9.78
C PHE A 75 -24.09 6.31 10.71
N LEU A 76 -23.25 5.45 11.31
CA LEU A 76 -23.72 4.44 12.26
C LEU A 76 -24.39 5.09 13.48
N ALA A 77 -23.79 6.15 14.03
CA ALA A 77 -24.36 6.88 15.15
C ALA A 77 -25.67 7.62 14.81
N ALA A 78 -25.82 8.09 13.57
CA ALA A 78 -27.06 8.71 13.10
C ALA A 78 -28.18 7.68 12.94
N ARG A 79 -27.85 6.48 12.40
CA ARG A 79 -28.79 5.38 12.26
C ARG A 79 -29.32 4.89 13.60
N ASP A 80 -28.47 4.77 14.61
CA ASP A 80 -28.89 4.28 15.93
C ASP A 80 -29.79 5.27 16.71
N ARG A 81 -29.97 6.50 16.19
CA ARG A 81 -30.85 7.55 16.75
C ARG A 81 -32.18 7.72 16.01
N ALA A 82 -32.33 7.07 14.85
CA ALA A 82 -33.53 7.11 14.02
C ALA A 82 -34.42 5.90 14.31
#